data_AF-A0A9P1H1R3-F1
#
_entry.id   AF-A0A9P1H1R3-F1
#
_cell.length_a   1.000
_cell.length_b   1.000
_cell.length_c   1.000
_cell.angle_alpha   90.00
_cell.angle_beta   90.00
_cell.angle_gamma   90.00
#
_symmetry.space_group_name_H-M   'P 1'
#
loop_
_entity.id
_entity.type
_entity.pdbx_description
1 polymer ?
#
loop_
_entity_poly.entity_id
_entity_poly.type
_entity_poly.pdbx_seq_one_letter_code
_entity_poly.pdbx_strand_id
1 'polypeptide(L)'
;MSFDIPRKLWEHPAPETTAMFKFKTNLERQTGLHFKDFEALHAYSIANRSDFWRFTFTQFPIVWHGHLPAHVVDESASVETNPKWFPGVKLNYAQNVLFSGDEAGRPTKRHKEDDRVALTEGILDRLLQIRPTYVFFDDWAVYNGKTIDLRPKIKETIAGLRAVPEFRSVIAQARFPGRPNDVSSSPEPLMPLHAGGCQHMSLGMDVQVFSPEGARMPDGEPGELVCVQAFPTMPVSFFGEGAAAKYRSSYFERFPGIWTHGDFIQVHPVTRQVNFLGRSDGVLNPSGVRFGSAEIYNVVNAHFADRVADSVCVGQRRPQDSDERVLLFLLMKEGHRFTKALAADIKQAIRKDLSPRHVPAYVFETPEIPTTVNMKKVELPVKQIVSGQKITPSGTLANPGAWPSITNSPTMRA
;
A
#
# COMPACT_ATOMS: atom_id res chain seq x y z
N MET A 1 -13.29 -9.37 -25.36
CA MET A 1 -12.05 -10.18 -25.54
C MET A 1 -12.06 -11.30 -24.51
N SER A 2 -11.33 -12.40 -24.72
CA SER A 2 -11.04 -13.31 -23.60
C SER A 2 -9.97 -12.65 -22.73
N PHE A 3 -10.20 -12.59 -21.42
CA PHE A 3 -9.17 -12.20 -20.46
C PHE A 3 -8.54 -13.49 -19.94
N ASP A 4 -7.22 -13.63 -20.09
CA ASP A 4 -6.51 -14.81 -19.59
C ASP A 4 -6.54 -14.82 -18.06
N ILE A 5 -7.30 -15.76 -17.49
CA ILE A 5 -7.47 -15.90 -16.05
C ILE A 5 -6.11 -16.25 -15.43
N PRO A 6 -5.54 -15.41 -14.54
CA PRO A 6 -4.24 -15.69 -13.94
C PRO A 6 -4.27 -17.00 -13.16
N ARG A 7 -3.12 -17.69 -13.04
CA ARG A 7 -3.05 -18.97 -12.33
C ARG A 7 -3.58 -18.82 -10.89
N LYS A 8 -4.67 -19.53 -10.57
CA LYS A 8 -5.16 -19.72 -9.19
C LYS A 8 -4.04 -20.37 -8.37
N LEU A 9 -3.64 -19.70 -7.28
CA LEU A 9 -2.57 -20.15 -6.39
C LEU A 9 -3.12 -20.93 -5.20
N TRP A 10 -4.28 -20.52 -4.67
CA TRP A 10 -4.88 -21.05 -3.45
C TRP A 10 -6.36 -20.69 -3.37
N GLU A 11 -7.15 -21.50 -2.67
CA GLU A 11 -8.49 -21.16 -2.21
C GLU A 11 -8.71 -21.77 -0.82
N HIS A 12 -9.51 -21.13 0.04
CA HIS A 12 -9.70 -21.62 1.40
C HIS A 12 -10.53 -22.92 1.37
N PRO A 13 -10.06 -24.04 1.94
CA PRO A 13 -10.74 -25.34 1.79
C PRO A 13 -12.04 -25.47 2.60
N ALA A 14 -12.26 -24.57 3.56
CA ALA A 14 -13.42 -24.56 4.45
C ALA A 14 -13.82 -23.11 4.84
N PRO A 15 -14.25 -22.24 3.88
CA PRO A 15 -14.45 -20.80 4.10
C PRO A 15 -15.33 -20.45 5.30
N GLU A 16 -16.32 -21.28 5.61
CA GLU A 16 -17.27 -21.16 6.72
C GLU A 16 -16.63 -21.18 8.11
N THR A 17 -15.41 -21.73 8.22
CA THR A 17 -14.65 -21.74 9.49
C THR A 17 -14.04 -20.37 9.85
N THR A 18 -13.99 -19.43 8.91
CA THR A 18 -13.13 -18.24 9.00
C THR A 18 -13.78 -17.02 9.65
N ALA A 19 -12.95 -16.02 9.99
CA ALA A 19 -13.41 -14.77 10.59
C ALA A 19 -14.31 -13.95 9.65
N MET A 20 -13.98 -13.85 8.35
CA MET A 20 -14.79 -13.08 7.39
C MET A 20 -16.15 -13.74 7.13
N PHE A 21 -16.21 -15.08 7.02
CA PHE A 21 -17.49 -15.76 6.87
C PHE A 21 -18.37 -15.58 8.12
N LYS A 22 -17.80 -15.68 9.32
CA LYS A 22 -18.51 -15.41 10.58
C LYS A 22 -19.02 -13.97 10.67
N PHE A 23 -18.21 -13.00 10.25
CA PHE A 23 -18.60 -11.59 10.14
C PHE A 23 -19.76 -11.40 9.15
N LYS A 24 -19.67 -12.00 7.95
CA LYS A 24 -20.75 -12.02 6.95
C LYS A 24 -22.04 -12.57 7.54
N THR A 25 -22.01 -13.76 8.14
CA THR A 25 -23.22 -14.41 8.70
C THR A 25 -23.80 -13.70 9.93
N ASN A 26 -22.98 -12.98 10.70
CA ASN A 26 -23.49 -12.07 11.72
C ASN A 26 -24.19 -10.84 11.10
N LEU A 27 -23.69 -10.31 9.97
CA LEU A 27 -24.33 -9.20 9.25
C LEU A 27 -25.64 -9.63 8.60
N GLU A 28 -25.66 -10.81 7.95
CA GLU A 28 -26.87 -11.45 7.43
C GLU A 28 -27.94 -11.58 8.53
N ARG A 29 -27.54 -12.05 9.72
CA ARG A 29 -28.44 -12.17 10.88
C ARG A 29 -28.95 -10.81 11.39
N GLN A 30 -28.12 -9.76 11.42
CA GLN A 30 -28.54 -8.44 11.89
C GLN A 30 -29.43 -7.69 10.89
N THR A 31 -29.18 -7.88 9.59
CA THR A 31 -29.86 -7.13 8.51
C THR A 31 -31.06 -7.86 7.91
N GLY A 32 -31.15 -9.18 8.09
CA GLY A 32 -32.11 -10.03 7.37
C GLY A 32 -31.76 -10.26 5.89
N LEU A 33 -30.61 -9.77 5.44
CA LEU A 33 -30.11 -9.93 4.07
C LEU A 33 -29.30 -11.23 3.91
N HIS A 34 -29.05 -11.64 2.67
CA HIS A 34 -28.14 -12.72 2.32
C HIS A 34 -27.10 -12.24 1.32
N PHE A 35 -25.82 -12.45 1.61
CA PHE A 35 -24.71 -12.08 0.72
C PHE A 35 -24.16 -13.34 0.07
N LYS A 36 -24.51 -13.56 -1.19
CA LYS A 36 -24.12 -14.74 -2.00
C LYS A 36 -22.60 -14.92 -2.06
N ASP A 37 -21.89 -13.83 -2.27
CA ASP A 37 -20.45 -13.75 -2.56
C ASP A 37 -19.82 -12.52 -1.88
N PHE A 38 -18.50 -12.35 -2.02
CA PHE A 38 -17.79 -11.21 -1.42
C PHE A 38 -18.21 -9.88 -2.09
N GLU A 39 -18.48 -9.90 -3.39
CA GLU A 39 -18.90 -8.76 -4.17
C GLU A 39 -20.25 -8.19 -3.68
N ALA A 40 -21.22 -9.05 -3.33
CA ALA A 40 -22.47 -8.62 -2.69
C ALA A 40 -22.23 -7.99 -1.30
N LEU A 41 -21.30 -8.53 -0.52
CA LEU A 41 -20.92 -7.98 0.79
C LEU A 41 -20.20 -6.62 0.66
N HIS A 42 -19.30 -6.49 -0.32
CA HIS A 42 -18.60 -5.23 -0.63
C HIS A 42 -19.58 -4.17 -1.10
N ALA A 43 -20.46 -4.49 -2.04
CA ALA A 43 -21.51 -3.59 -2.54
C ALA A 43 -22.42 -3.09 -1.39
N TYR A 44 -22.84 -3.97 -0.48
CA TYR A 44 -23.57 -3.56 0.73
C TYR A 44 -22.75 -2.60 1.59
N SER A 45 -21.47 -2.91 1.83
CA SER A 45 -20.58 -2.14 2.72
C SER A 45 -20.30 -0.70 2.25
N ILE A 46 -20.43 -0.43 0.95
CA ILE A 46 -20.27 0.91 0.37
C ILE A 46 -21.61 1.62 0.12
N ALA A 47 -22.72 0.89 -0.04
CA ALA A 47 -24.05 1.46 -0.21
C ALA A 47 -24.75 1.80 1.12
N ASN A 48 -24.36 1.14 2.21
CA ASN A 48 -24.91 1.30 3.56
C ASN A 48 -23.77 1.64 4.53
N ARG A 49 -22.90 2.58 4.15
CA ARG A 49 -21.58 2.81 4.75
C ARG A 49 -21.65 3.11 6.25
N SER A 50 -22.61 3.92 6.70
CA SER A 50 -22.80 4.24 8.12
C SER A 50 -23.22 3.01 8.93
N ASP A 51 -24.23 2.25 8.46
CA ASP A 51 -24.67 1.02 9.13
C ASP A 51 -23.60 -0.07 9.12
N PHE A 52 -22.86 -0.21 8.02
CA PHE A 52 -21.73 -1.14 7.89
C PHE A 52 -20.61 -0.82 8.89
N TRP A 53 -20.19 0.44 9.01
CA TRP A 53 -19.15 0.83 9.96
C TRP A 53 -19.65 0.80 11.41
N ARG A 54 -20.94 1.07 11.67
CA ARG A 54 -21.58 0.87 12.98
C ARG A 54 -21.59 -0.62 13.38
N PHE A 55 -21.99 -1.50 12.47
CA PHE A 55 -21.94 -2.96 12.65
C PHE A 55 -20.50 -3.44 12.90
N THR A 56 -19.56 -3.00 12.07
CA THR A 56 -18.14 -3.35 12.20
C THR A 56 -17.60 -2.98 13.59
N PHE A 57 -17.95 -1.79 14.09
CA PHE A 57 -17.57 -1.34 15.43
C PHE A 57 -18.17 -2.18 16.56
N THR A 58 -19.38 -2.75 16.41
CA THR A 58 -20.01 -3.59 17.44
C THR A 58 -19.73 -5.09 17.30
N GLN A 59 -19.21 -5.57 16.16
CA GLN A 59 -18.78 -6.96 16.00
C GLN A 59 -17.45 -7.28 16.70
N PHE A 60 -16.54 -6.30 16.76
CA PHE A 60 -15.27 -6.47 17.44
C PHE A 60 -15.38 -6.07 18.92
N PRO A 61 -14.67 -6.75 19.85
CA PRO A 61 -14.75 -6.45 21.27
C PRO A 61 -13.92 -5.20 21.62
N ILE A 62 -14.35 -4.05 21.12
CA ILE A 62 -13.75 -2.73 21.33
C ILE A 62 -14.14 -2.20 22.71
N VAL A 63 -13.18 -1.65 23.45
CA VAL A 63 -13.42 -0.93 24.71
C VAL A 63 -13.68 0.55 24.40
N TRP A 64 -14.87 1.04 24.73
CA TRP A 64 -15.32 2.40 24.41
C TRP A 64 -16.29 2.97 25.44
N HIS A 65 -16.47 4.29 25.41
CA HIS A 65 -17.29 5.07 26.34
C HIS A 65 -18.10 6.14 25.59
N GLY A 66 -19.20 6.61 26.18
CA GLY A 66 -20.07 7.64 25.59
C GLY A 66 -21.31 7.04 24.93
N HIS A 67 -21.70 7.58 23.78
CA HIS A 67 -22.88 7.14 23.02
C HIS A 67 -22.46 6.76 21.60
N LEU A 68 -22.87 5.57 21.14
CA LEU A 68 -22.70 5.11 19.77
C LEU A 68 -23.90 5.59 18.92
N PRO A 69 -23.74 6.62 18.08
CA PRO A 69 -24.85 7.24 17.34
C PRO A 69 -25.42 6.29 16.27
N ALA A 70 -26.69 6.47 15.91
CA ALA A 70 -27.36 5.67 14.88
C ALA A 70 -26.59 5.70 13.54
N HIS A 71 -26.25 6.91 13.07
CA HIS A 71 -25.32 7.11 11.95
C HIS A 71 -23.94 7.47 12.52
N VAL A 72 -22.90 6.74 12.12
CA VAL A 72 -21.52 6.95 12.59
C VAL A 72 -20.69 7.86 11.70
N VAL A 73 -21.23 8.27 10.54
CA VAL A 73 -20.67 9.29 9.65
C VAL A 73 -21.81 10.03 8.96
N ASP A 74 -21.57 11.28 8.57
CA ASP A 74 -22.41 12.00 7.60
C ASP A 74 -22.13 11.42 6.20
N GLU A 75 -23.13 10.75 5.63
CA GLU A 75 -23.01 10.11 4.31
C GLU A 75 -23.19 11.10 3.14
N SER A 76 -23.75 12.29 3.40
CA SER A 76 -23.88 13.36 2.39
C SER A 76 -22.59 14.16 2.19
N ALA A 77 -21.65 14.09 3.14
CA ALA A 77 -20.39 14.80 3.10
C ALA A 77 -19.40 14.20 2.08
N SER A 78 -18.87 15.04 1.19
CA SER A 78 -17.78 14.68 0.27
C SER A 78 -16.54 14.21 1.04
N VAL A 79 -15.82 13.24 0.48
CA VAL A 79 -14.57 12.71 1.07
C VAL A 79 -13.52 13.81 1.31
N GLU A 80 -13.48 14.87 0.51
CA GLU A 80 -12.56 15.99 0.73
C GLU A 80 -12.80 16.72 2.07
N THR A 81 -14.04 16.72 2.59
CA THR A 81 -14.37 17.36 3.88
C THR A 81 -13.84 16.62 5.10
N ASN A 82 -13.35 15.38 4.93
CA ASN A 82 -12.90 14.49 6.00
C ASN A 82 -13.94 14.34 7.14
N PRO A 83 -15.15 13.82 6.85
CA PRO A 83 -16.27 13.85 7.78
C PRO A 83 -15.99 13.11 9.08
N LYS A 84 -16.55 13.62 10.19
CA LYS A 84 -16.29 13.11 11.53
C LYS A 84 -16.94 11.73 11.74
N TRP A 85 -16.10 10.75 12.06
CA TRP A 85 -16.51 9.40 12.41
C TRP A 85 -16.87 9.25 13.90
N PHE A 86 -17.81 8.35 14.17
CA PHE A 86 -18.33 7.93 15.49
C PHE A 86 -18.62 9.10 16.47
N PRO A 87 -19.38 10.15 16.08
CA PRO A 87 -19.62 11.30 16.94
C PRO A 87 -20.38 10.94 18.22
N GLY A 88 -19.72 11.09 19.36
CA GLY A 88 -20.25 10.73 20.69
C GLY A 88 -19.50 9.58 21.37
N VAL A 89 -18.73 8.81 20.60
CA VAL A 89 -17.85 7.75 21.11
C VAL A 89 -16.52 8.34 21.56
N LYS A 90 -15.96 7.79 22.64
CA LYS A 90 -14.59 7.97 23.10
C LYS A 90 -13.95 6.59 23.30
N LEU A 91 -12.70 6.42 22.90
CA LEU A 91 -11.93 5.20 23.11
C LEU A 91 -10.50 5.53 23.53
N ASN A 92 -9.78 4.53 24.04
CA ASN A 92 -8.35 4.63 24.31
C ASN A 92 -7.61 3.50 23.57
N TYR A 93 -6.62 3.85 22.75
CA TYR A 93 -5.87 2.88 21.95
C TYR A 93 -5.10 1.87 22.81
N ALA A 94 -4.41 2.34 23.86
CA ALA A 94 -3.70 1.48 24.80
C ALA A 94 -4.62 0.45 25.45
N GLN A 95 -5.81 0.90 25.85
CA GLN A 95 -6.84 0.07 26.48
C GLN A 95 -7.34 -1.03 25.54
N ASN A 96 -7.50 -0.74 24.24
CA ASN A 96 -7.93 -1.70 23.23
C ASN A 96 -6.81 -2.67 22.79
N VAL A 97 -5.54 -2.32 23.01
CA VAL A 97 -4.40 -3.23 22.82
C VAL A 97 -4.22 -4.19 24.00
N LEU A 98 -4.70 -3.82 25.20
CA LEU A 98 -4.46 -4.55 26.46
C LEU A 98 -5.70 -5.25 27.06
N PHE A 99 -6.90 -4.91 26.60
CA PHE A 99 -8.18 -5.42 27.10
C PHE A 99 -9.20 -5.55 25.96
N SER A 100 -10.13 -6.49 26.09
CA SER A 100 -11.27 -6.65 25.18
C SER A 100 -12.56 -6.17 25.81
N GLY A 101 -13.41 -5.50 25.04
CA GLY A 101 -14.73 -5.04 25.44
C GLY A 101 -15.75 -6.17 25.63
N ASP A 102 -16.77 -5.93 26.45
CA ASP A 102 -18.05 -6.64 26.36
C ASP A 102 -19.01 -5.97 25.36
N GLU A 103 -20.23 -6.48 25.24
CA GLU A 103 -21.26 -5.96 24.33
C GLU A 103 -21.65 -4.50 24.60
N ALA A 104 -21.34 -3.97 25.80
CA ALA A 104 -21.55 -2.57 26.19
C ALA A 104 -20.25 -1.73 26.14
N GLY A 105 -19.17 -2.26 25.53
CA GLY A 105 -17.87 -1.60 25.42
C GLY A 105 -17.07 -1.53 26.73
N ARG A 106 -17.48 -2.24 27.78
CA ARG A 106 -16.83 -2.19 29.10
C ARG A 106 -15.57 -3.08 29.12
N PRO A 107 -14.47 -2.69 29.78
CA PRO A 107 -13.23 -3.45 29.74
C PRO A 107 -13.36 -4.81 30.43
N THR A 108 -12.89 -5.87 29.79
CA THR A 108 -12.81 -7.22 30.37
C THR A 108 -11.39 -7.79 30.30
N LYS A 109 -11.15 -8.88 31.05
CA LYS A 109 -9.94 -9.72 30.88
C LYS A 109 -10.12 -10.84 29.84
N ARG A 110 -11.23 -10.88 29.09
CA ARG A 110 -11.44 -11.91 28.06
C ARG A 110 -10.35 -11.75 27.00
N HIS A 111 -9.72 -12.84 26.58
CA HIS A 111 -8.58 -12.84 25.65
C HIS A 111 -7.34 -12.04 26.10
N LYS A 112 -7.26 -11.65 27.38
CA LYS A 112 -6.05 -11.02 27.93
C LYS A 112 -4.99 -12.06 28.22
N GLU A 113 -3.87 -11.97 27.50
CA GLU A 113 -2.64 -12.70 27.81
C GLU A 113 -1.95 -12.00 29.02
N ASP A 114 -1.97 -12.65 30.19
CA ASP A 114 -1.47 -12.10 31.46
C ASP A 114 0.07 -12.18 31.60
N ASP A 115 0.77 -12.83 30.65
CA ASP A 115 2.22 -13.07 30.61
C ASP A 115 3.02 -12.06 29.76
N ARG A 116 2.36 -11.20 28.98
CA ARG A 116 3.03 -10.23 28.09
C ARG A 116 3.71 -9.08 28.86
N VAL A 117 5.04 -9.04 28.82
CA VAL A 117 5.88 -7.93 29.33
C VAL A 117 6.33 -7.02 28.18
N ALA A 118 6.15 -5.70 28.32
CA ALA A 118 6.41 -4.71 27.28
C ALA A 118 7.78 -3.99 27.39
N LEU A 119 8.52 -3.92 26.27
CA LEU A 119 9.79 -3.18 26.08
C LEU A 119 9.85 -2.69 24.59
N THR A 120 9.86 -1.41 24.15
CA THR A 120 10.85 -0.27 24.13
C THR A 120 11.24 0.22 22.67
N GLU A 121 12.31 1.01 22.35
CA GLU A 121 12.70 1.83 21.12
C GLU A 121 12.20 1.51 19.67
N GLY A 122 12.39 2.34 18.62
CA GLY A 122 13.64 2.86 17.97
C GLY A 122 13.89 4.38 17.91
N ILE A 123 13.12 5.21 18.63
CA ILE A 123 12.77 6.60 18.20
C ILE A 123 13.35 7.72 19.10
N LEU A 124 14.30 7.39 20.00
CA LEU A 124 14.69 8.21 21.17
C LEU A 124 14.78 9.73 20.96
N ASP A 125 15.55 10.24 19.98
CA ASP A 125 15.75 11.70 19.81
C ASP A 125 14.44 12.47 19.57
N ARG A 126 13.50 11.87 18.84
CA ARG A 126 12.16 12.44 18.63
C ARG A 126 11.27 12.29 19.88
N LEU A 127 11.47 11.24 20.66
CA LEU A 127 10.75 11.02 21.92
C LEU A 127 11.20 12.02 23.00
N LEU A 128 12.50 12.35 23.05
CA LEU A 128 13.02 13.41 23.92
C LEU A 128 12.43 14.79 23.59
N GLN A 129 12.15 15.06 22.30
CA GLN A 129 11.50 16.30 21.86
C GLN A 129 10.01 16.37 22.26
N ILE A 130 9.25 15.27 22.14
CA ILE A 130 7.79 15.27 22.41
C ILE A 130 7.39 14.87 23.84
N ARG A 131 8.35 14.41 24.66
CA ARG A 131 8.20 14.05 26.09
C ARG A 131 6.95 13.19 26.40
N PRO A 132 6.85 11.98 25.82
CA PRO A 132 5.63 11.18 25.83
C PRO A 132 5.41 10.45 27.17
N THR A 133 4.16 10.38 27.63
CA THR A 133 3.80 9.57 28.82
C THR A 133 3.90 8.06 28.57
N TYR A 134 3.50 7.62 27.39
CA TYR A 134 3.62 6.24 26.91
C TYR A 134 4.06 6.24 25.45
N VAL A 135 4.77 5.20 25.02
CA VAL A 135 5.19 5.01 23.62
C VAL A 135 4.81 3.59 23.19
N PHE A 136 4.55 3.39 21.90
CA PHE A 136 4.14 2.11 21.31
C PHE A 136 5.14 1.65 20.26
N PHE A 137 5.41 0.35 20.22
CA PHE A 137 6.33 -0.27 19.26
C PHE A 137 5.90 -1.67 18.87
N ASP A 138 6.25 -2.08 17.64
CA ASP A 138 6.28 -3.49 17.26
C ASP A 138 7.53 -4.15 17.87
N ASP A 139 7.44 -5.40 18.33
CA ASP A 139 8.61 -6.15 18.84
C ASP A 139 9.47 -6.81 17.74
N TRP A 140 8.87 -7.03 16.57
CA TRP A 140 9.51 -7.58 15.36
C TRP A 140 9.02 -6.87 14.10
N ALA A 141 9.91 -6.72 13.12
CA ALA A 141 9.55 -6.37 11.75
C ALA A 141 9.83 -7.55 10.79
N VAL A 142 9.05 -7.66 9.71
CA VAL A 142 9.35 -8.54 8.57
C VAL A 142 9.57 -7.67 7.35
N TYR A 143 10.72 -7.83 6.70
CA TYR A 143 11.11 -7.03 5.55
C TYR A 143 11.90 -7.87 4.54
N ASN A 144 11.47 -7.88 3.28
CA ASN A 144 12.04 -8.70 2.21
C ASN A 144 12.28 -10.17 2.64
N GLY A 145 11.26 -10.79 3.25
CA GLY A 145 11.30 -12.16 3.78
C GLY A 145 12.14 -12.36 5.05
N LYS A 146 12.94 -11.37 5.49
CA LYS A 146 13.77 -11.45 6.70
C LYS A 146 13.01 -10.93 7.91
N THR A 147 13.08 -11.66 9.02
CA THR A 147 12.58 -11.20 10.32
C THR A 147 13.67 -10.42 11.05
N ILE A 148 13.34 -9.24 11.56
CA ILE A 148 14.24 -8.33 12.27
C ILE A 148 13.75 -8.24 13.72
N ASP A 149 14.57 -8.71 14.66
CA ASP A 149 14.31 -8.55 16.09
C ASP A 149 14.52 -7.10 16.47
N LEU A 150 13.46 -6.42 16.88
CA LEU A 150 13.59 -5.04 17.35
C LEU A 150 14.05 -5.03 18.81
N ARG A 151 13.80 -6.08 19.61
CA ARG A 151 14.01 -6.14 21.08
C ARG A 151 15.41 -5.72 21.62
N PRO A 152 16.52 -5.75 20.84
CA PRO A 152 17.77 -5.07 21.18
C PRO A 152 17.71 -3.56 20.93
N LYS A 153 17.39 -3.16 19.67
CA LYS A 153 17.00 -1.80 19.20
C LYS A 153 15.60 -1.44 19.72
N ILE A 154 15.45 -1.70 21.01
CA ILE A 154 14.28 -1.50 21.82
C ILE A 154 14.75 -1.09 23.23
N LYS A 155 15.84 -1.57 23.83
CA LYS A 155 16.12 -1.26 25.26
C LYS A 155 16.65 0.17 25.52
N GLU A 156 17.29 0.80 24.55
CA GLU A 156 17.96 2.12 24.63
C GLU A 156 16.98 3.29 24.89
N THR A 157 15.70 3.14 24.55
CA THR A 157 14.67 4.20 24.66
C THR A 157 14.08 4.27 26.05
N ILE A 158 13.90 3.15 26.77
CA ILE A 158 13.64 3.28 28.23
C ILE A 158 14.87 3.82 28.92
N ALA A 159 16.09 3.45 28.48
CA ALA A 159 17.30 4.01 29.06
C ALA A 159 17.35 5.54 28.91
N GLY A 160 17.11 6.06 27.70
CA GLY A 160 17.09 7.50 27.42
C GLY A 160 15.87 8.26 27.97
N LEU A 161 14.66 7.68 27.92
CA LEU A 161 13.45 8.34 28.42
C LEU A 161 13.29 8.33 29.94
N ARG A 162 14.15 7.64 30.70
CA ARG A 162 14.20 7.78 32.17
C ARG A 162 14.44 9.21 32.65
N ALA A 163 15.00 10.07 31.80
CA ALA A 163 15.20 11.49 32.08
C ALA A 163 13.97 12.38 31.79
N VAL A 164 12.87 11.83 31.25
CA VAL A 164 11.63 12.54 30.91
C VAL A 164 10.60 12.34 32.05
N PRO A 165 10.29 13.36 32.86
CA PRO A 165 9.39 13.23 34.01
C PRO A 165 7.96 12.78 33.66
N GLU A 166 7.51 13.05 32.44
CA GLU A 166 6.20 12.65 31.95
C GLU A 166 6.13 11.14 31.65
N PHE A 167 7.26 10.51 31.32
CA PHE A 167 7.34 9.16 30.78
C PHE A 167 7.16 8.08 31.86
N ARG A 168 6.27 7.11 31.60
CA ARG A 168 5.91 6.05 32.56
C ARG A 168 6.33 4.66 32.12
N SER A 169 6.05 4.30 30.87
CA SER A 169 6.42 3.00 30.29
C SER A 169 6.30 3.03 28.77
N VAL A 170 6.91 2.04 28.12
CA VAL A 170 6.54 1.65 26.77
C VAL A 170 5.51 0.52 26.80
N ILE A 171 4.74 0.40 25.73
CA ILE A 171 3.86 -0.71 25.39
C ILE A 171 4.41 -1.36 24.09
N ALA A 172 4.75 -2.65 24.16
CA ALA A 172 5.22 -3.41 23.01
C ALA A 172 4.08 -4.28 22.46
N GLN A 173 3.86 -4.19 21.16
CA GLN A 173 2.90 -4.95 20.40
C GLN A 173 3.62 -6.19 19.85
N ALA A 174 3.37 -7.34 20.47
CA ALA A 174 3.90 -8.62 20.01
C ALA A 174 3.29 -8.98 18.65
N ARG A 175 4.07 -8.83 17.57
CA ARG A 175 3.60 -8.98 16.18
C ARG A 175 3.73 -10.42 15.68
N PHE A 176 4.78 -11.12 16.12
CA PHE A 176 5.14 -12.46 15.64
C PHE A 176 5.61 -13.35 16.81
N PRO A 177 4.69 -14.04 17.52
CA PRO A 177 5.04 -14.88 18.66
C PRO A 177 5.80 -16.14 18.22
N GLY A 178 7.13 -16.08 18.25
CA GLY A 178 8.04 -17.21 17.98
C GLY A 178 8.23 -17.57 16.51
N ARG A 179 7.30 -17.21 15.63
CA ARG A 179 7.40 -17.29 14.16
C ARG A 179 6.59 -16.16 13.51
N PRO A 180 6.87 -15.78 12.25
CA PRO A 180 5.91 -15.05 11.44
C PRO A 180 4.55 -15.76 11.45
N ASN A 181 3.46 -15.00 11.47
CA ASN A 181 2.13 -15.60 11.26
C ASN A 181 2.12 -16.29 9.89
N ASP A 182 1.56 -17.49 9.84
CA ASP A 182 1.52 -18.29 8.63
C ASP A 182 0.48 -17.72 7.67
N VAL A 183 0.91 -16.78 6.82
CA VAL A 183 0.04 -16.11 5.85
C VAL A 183 -0.50 -17.03 4.74
N SER A 184 -0.14 -18.32 4.73
CA SER A 184 -0.88 -19.32 3.94
C SER A 184 -2.33 -19.53 4.43
N SER A 185 -2.64 -19.14 5.68
CA SER A 185 -4.01 -19.03 6.19
C SER A 185 -4.60 -17.62 6.05
N SER A 186 -3.95 -16.72 5.29
CA SER A 186 -4.34 -15.32 5.18
C SER A 186 -4.27 -14.72 3.76
N PRO A 187 -4.84 -15.40 2.76
CA PRO A 187 -5.66 -14.75 1.74
C PRO A 187 -7.11 -14.60 2.26
N GLU A 188 -7.88 -13.64 1.75
CA GLU A 188 -9.31 -13.47 2.08
C GLU A 188 -10.08 -14.76 1.74
N PRO A 189 -10.69 -15.44 2.72
CA PRO A 189 -11.23 -16.79 2.54
C PRO A 189 -12.50 -16.88 1.69
N LEU A 190 -13.19 -15.76 1.43
CA LEU A 190 -14.37 -15.75 0.55
C LEU A 190 -14.02 -15.72 -0.95
N MET A 191 -12.75 -15.55 -1.34
CA MET A 191 -12.34 -15.47 -2.76
C MET A 191 -11.00 -16.21 -3.02
N PRO A 192 -10.82 -16.91 -4.16
CA PRO A 192 -9.54 -17.56 -4.45
C PRO A 192 -8.40 -16.57 -4.69
N LEU A 193 -7.22 -16.88 -4.17
CA LEU A 193 -5.98 -16.16 -4.48
C LEU A 193 -5.48 -16.57 -5.86
N HIS A 194 -5.24 -15.57 -6.70
CA HIS A 194 -4.71 -15.70 -8.04
C HIS A 194 -3.36 -14.97 -8.16
N ALA A 195 -2.56 -15.31 -9.17
CA ALA A 195 -1.21 -14.76 -9.31
C ALA A 195 -1.21 -13.27 -9.69
N GLY A 196 -0.35 -12.48 -9.04
CA GLY A 196 0.02 -11.13 -9.47
C GLY A 196 -0.85 -9.96 -8.99
N GLY A 197 -1.98 -10.22 -8.31
CA GLY A 197 -2.88 -9.16 -7.81
C GLY A 197 -3.30 -9.34 -6.35
N CYS A 198 -3.74 -8.25 -5.74
CA CYS A 198 -4.44 -8.26 -4.45
C CYS A 198 -5.86 -8.78 -4.67
N GLN A 199 -6.38 -9.70 -3.84
CA GLN A 199 -7.62 -10.44 -4.16
C GLN A 199 -8.86 -9.59 -4.45
N HIS A 200 -9.07 -8.48 -3.73
CA HIS A 200 -10.31 -7.69 -3.79
C HIS A 200 -10.11 -6.26 -3.24
N MET A 201 -11.13 -5.41 -3.37
CA MET A 201 -11.23 -4.11 -2.68
C MET A 201 -11.65 -4.30 -1.21
N SER A 202 -11.14 -3.47 -0.31
CA SER A 202 -11.49 -3.54 1.12
C SER A 202 -12.96 -3.17 1.38
N LEU A 203 -13.61 -3.88 2.30
CA LEU A 203 -14.99 -3.55 2.73
C LEU A 203 -15.05 -2.14 3.35
N GLY A 204 -16.16 -1.45 3.14
CA GLY A 204 -16.37 -0.08 3.62
C GLY A 204 -15.53 0.99 2.91
N MET A 205 -14.84 0.63 1.82
CA MET A 205 -14.08 1.54 0.95
C MET A 205 -14.59 1.45 -0.50
N ASP A 206 -15.14 2.56 -0.99
CA ASP A 206 -15.63 2.70 -2.37
C ASP A 206 -14.48 3.05 -3.32
N VAL A 207 -13.60 2.06 -3.54
CA VAL A 207 -12.42 2.17 -4.38
C VAL A 207 -12.78 1.89 -5.83
N GLN A 208 -12.42 2.81 -6.72
CA GLN A 208 -12.72 2.75 -8.15
C GLN A 208 -11.49 3.06 -9.00
N VAL A 209 -11.58 2.78 -10.30
CA VAL A 209 -10.53 3.01 -11.30
C VAL A 209 -10.99 4.16 -12.20
N PHE A 210 -10.24 5.27 -12.25
CA PHE A 210 -10.62 6.48 -12.99
C PHE A 210 -9.71 6.78 -14.20
N SER A 211 -10.29 7.31 -15.28
CA SER A 211 -9.59 7.81 -16.46
C SER A 211 -8.80 9.10 -16.12
N PRO A 212 -7.84 9.54 -16.96
CA PRO A 212 -7.20 10.84 -16.78
C PRO A 212 -8.18 12.02 -16.68
N GLU A 213 -9.34 11.91 -17.34
CA GLU A 213 -10.43 12.89 -17.43
C GLU A 213 -11.42 12.78 -16.26
N GLY A 214 -11.27 11.79 -15.37
CA GLY A 214 -12.12 11.59 -14.18
C GLY A 214 -13.38 10.76 -14.41
N ALA A 215 -13.49 10.03 -15.53
CA ALA A 215 -14.55 9.06 -15.74
C ALA A 215 -14.23 7.72 -15.09
N ARG A 216 -15.22 6.99 -14.56
CA ARG A 216 -15.02 5.62 -14.06
C ARG A 216 -14.73 4.67 -15.24
N MET A 217 -13.63 3.92 -15.13
CA MET A 217 -13.25 2.86 -16.08
C MET A 217 -14.05 1.57 -15.84
N PRO A 218 -14.31 0.75 -16.87
CA PRO A 218 -14.82 -0.60 -16.70
C PRO A 218 -13.73 -1.55 -16.15
N ASP A 219 -14.16 -2.68 -15.57
CA ASP A 219 -13.23 -3.73 -15.15
C ASP A 219 -12.46 -4.28 -16.37
N GLY A 220 -11.16 -4.48 -16.21
CA GLY A 220 -10.23 -4.85 -17.28
C GLY A 220 -9.47 -3.67 -17.91
N GLU A 221 -9.92 -2.43 -17.72
CA GLU A 221 -9.19 -1.24 -18.18
C GLU A 221 -8.39 -0.58 -17.04
N PRO A 222 -7.15 -0.10 -17.29
CA PRO A 222 -6.30 0.47 -16.26
C PRO A 222 -6.55 1.98 -16.06
N GLY A 223 -6.38 2.46 -14.83
CA GLY A 223 -6.65 3.84 -14.45
C GLY A 223 -6.10 4.21 -13.06
N GLU A 224 -6.43 5.42 -12.63
CA GLU A 224 -6.04 5.96 -11.32
C GLU A 224 -6.83 5.30 -10.19
N LEU A 225 -6.15 4.84 -9.13
CA LEU A 225 -6.80 4.39 -7.89
C LEU A 225 -7.41 5.59 -7.16
N VAL A 226 -8.74 5.65 -7.14
CA VAL A 226 -9.50 6.62 -6.35
C VAL A 226 -10.36 5.93 -5.29
N CYS A 227 -10.70 6.65 -4.22
CA CYS A 227 -11.76 6.29 -3.28
C CYS A 227 -12.79 7.41 -3.27
N VAL A 228 -14.01 7.13 -3.73
CA VAL A 228 -15.02 8.18 -3.96
C VAL A 228 -15.81 8.54 -2.71
N GLN A 229 -15.80 7.66 -1.70
CA GLN A 229 -16.40 7.88 -0.38
C GLN A 229 -15.32 7.99 0.72
N ALA A 230 -15.65 8.70 1.81
CA ALA A 230 -14.78 8.79 2.98
C ALA A 230 -14.73 7.46 3.74
N PHE A 231 -13.59 7.20 4.40
CA PHE A 231 -13.33 6.01 5.21
C PHE A 231 -12.67 6.37 6.56
N PRO A 232 -12.80 5.55 7.63
CA PRO A 232 -12.44 5.95 9.00
C PRO A 232 -10.95 6.22 9.24
N THR A 233 -10.07 5.66 8.40
CA THR A 233 -8.60 5.72 8.56
C THR A 233 -7.93 6.76 7.67
N MET A 234 -8.68 7.72 7.14
CA MET A 234 -8.12 8.92 6.50
C MET A 234 -7.23 9.70 7.48
N PRO A 235 -6.12 10.32 7.05
CA PRO A 235 -5.37 11.24 7.89
C PRO A 235 -6.26 12.41 8.31
N VAL A 236 -6.27 12.76 9.60
CA VAL A 236 -7.11 13.88 10.10
C VAL A 236 -6.71 15.20 9.41
N SER A 237 -5.41 15.45 9.31
CA SER A 237 -4.79 16.52 8.53
C SER A 237 -3.29 16.24 8.37
N PHE A 238 -2.59 17.07 7.61
CA PHE A 238 -1.14 17.24 7.78
C PHE A 238 -0.86 18.37 8.79
N PHE A 239 0.29 18.31 9.45
CA PHE A 239 0.71 19.26 10.47
C PHE A 239 1.78 20.25 9.95
N GLY A 240 1.74 21.50 10.43
CA GLY A 240 2.69 22.57 10.10
C GLY A 240 2.13 23.67 9.17
N GLU A 241 2.99 24.62 8.82
CA GLU A 241 2.65 25.69 7.87
C GLU A 241 2.44 25.13 6.45
N GLY A 242 1.47 25.69 5.71
CA GLY A 242 1.09 25.20 4.38
C GLY A 242 0.48 23.79 4.34
N ALA A 243 0.36 23.11 5.48
CA ALA A 243 0.06 21.67 5.53
C ALA A 243 -1.34 21.32 5.01
N ALA A 244 -2.34 22.19 5.17
CA ALA A 244 -3.67 22.01 4.59
C ALA A 244 -3.65 22.02 3.05
N ALA A 245 -2.92 22.96 2.45
CA ALA A 245 -2.73 22.99 0.99
C ALA A 245 -1.95 21.75 0.50
N LYS A 246 -0.93 21.31 1.26
CA LYS A 246 -0.19 20.08 0.97
C LYS A 246 -1.04 18.81 1.09
N TYR A 247 -1.98 18.76 2.03
CA TYR A 247 -2.95 17.67 2.16
C TYR A 247 -3.90 17.63 0.97
N ARG A 248 -4.44 18.79 0.56
CA ARG A 248 -5.27 18.92 -0.64
C ARG A 248 -4.53 18.51 -1.92
N SER A 249 -3.32 19.00 -2.15
CA SER A 249 -2.53 18.64 -3.34
C SER A 249 -2.10 17.17 -3.38
N SER A 250 -1.95 16.53 -2.22
CA SER A 250 -1.58 15.10 -2.15
C SER A 250 -2.71 14.14 -2.56
N TYR A 251 -3.98 14.54 -2.40
CA TYR A 251 -5.12 13.61 -2.50
C TYR A 251 -6.35 14.12 -3.29
N PHE A 252 -6.61 15.42 -3.38
CA PHE A 252 -7.88 15.98 -3.88
C PHE A 252 -7.72 17.02 -5.01
N GLU A 253 -6.49 17.34 -5.42
CA GLU A 253 -6.24 18.26 -6.52
C GLU A 253 -6.42 17.61 -7.90
N ARG A 254 -6.12 16.30 -8.03
CA ARG A 254 -6.29 15.56 -9.30
C ARG A 254 -7.76 15.43 -9.71
N PHE A 255 -8.62 15.09 -8.75
CA PHE A 255 -10.06 14.96 -8.93
C PHE A 255 -10.75 15.64 -7.73
N PRO A 256 -11.30 16.86 -7.90
CA PRO A 256 -11.91 17.61 -6.79
C PRO A 256 -13.03 16.81 -6.09
N GLY A 257 -13.04 16.83 -4.76
CA GLY A 257 -14.02 16.08 -3.98
C GLY A 257 -13.84 14.56 -3.95
N ILE A 258 -12.76 14.00 -4.53
CA ILE A 258 -12.48 12.56 -4.64
C ILE A 258 -11.07 12.25 -4.14
N TRP A 259 -10.90 11.23 -3.27
CA TRP A 259 -9.57 10.82 -2.81
C TRP A 259 -8.81 10.10 -3.91
N THR A 260 -7.63 10.59 -4.28
CA THR A 260 -6.73 10.01 -5.28
C THR A 260 -5.47 9.48 -4.59
N HIS A 261 -5.14 8.19 -4.76
CA HIS A 261 -3.99 7.59 -4.04
C HIS A 261 -2.65 7.70 -4.80
N GLY A 262 -2.72 7.96 -6.11
CA GLY A 262 -1.56 8.07 -6.99
C GLY A 262 -0.89 6.73 -7.32
N ASP A 263 -1.63 5.62 -7.23
CA ASP A 263 -1.27 4.33 -7.83
C ASP A 263 -2.11 4.10 -9.09
N PHE A 264 -1.48 3.54 -10.11
CA PHE A 264 -2.12 3.12 -11.35
C PHE A 264 -2.49 1.64 -11.24
N ILE A 265 -3.76 1.31 -11.39
CA ILE A 265 -4.32 -0.03 -11.14
C ILE A 265 -5.26 -0.49 -12.24
N GLN A 266 -5.55 -1.79 -12.24
CA GLN A 266 -6.59 -2.43 -13.05
C GLN A 266 -7.33 -3.45 -12.17
N VAL A 267 -8.66 -3.47 -12.22
CA VAL A 267 -9.45 -4.57 -11.63
C VAL A 267 -9.64 -5.64 -12.69
N HIS A 268 -9.27 -6.88 -12.40
CA HIS A 268 -9.43 -7.99 -13.35
C HIS A 268 -10.90 -8.44 -13.44
N PRO A 269 -11.52 -8.49 -14.63
CA PRO A 269 -12.99 -8.54 -14.77
C PRO A 269 -13.63 -9.86 -14.36
N VAL A 270 -12.86 -10.96 -14.29
CA VAL A 270 -13.36 -12.27 -13.84
C VAL A 270 -13.04 -12.50 -12.35
N THR A 271 -11.75 -12.53 -12.01
CA THR A 271 -11.26 -12.86 -10.65
C THR A 271 -11.39 -11.73 -9.62
N ARG A 272 -11.77 -10.52 -10.06
CA ARG A 272 -11.86 -9.28 -9.26
C ARG A 272 -10.57 -8.81 -8.56
N GLN A 273 -9.44 -9.46 -8.83
CA GLN A 273 -8.15 -9.05 -8.27
C GLN A 273 -7.75 -7.65 -8.75
N VAL A 274 -7.14 -6.88 -7.85
CA VAL A 274 -6.57 -5.57 -8.11
C VAL A 274 -5.11 -5.74 -8.51
N ASN A 275 -4.81 -5.51 -9.78
CA ASN A 275 -3.45 -5.46 -10.31
C ASN A 275 -2.88 -4.06 -10.06
N PHE A 276 -1.80 -3.97 -9.28
CA PHE A 276 -1.04 -2.72 -9.12
C PHE A 276 0.01 -2.61 -10.22
N LEU A 277 -0.16 -1.65 -11.12
CA LEU A 277 0.67 -1.49 -12.32
C LEU A 277 1.84 -0.51 -12.09
N GLY A 278 1.73 0.38 -11.10
CA GLY A 278 2.82 1.26 -10.67
C GLY A 278 2.31 2.49 -9.93
N ARG A 279 3.19 3.48 -9.72
CA ARG A 279 2.77 4.82 -9.29
C ARG A 279 2.25 5.62 -10.49
N SER A 280 1.26 6.46 -10.29
CA SER A 280 0.65 7.31 -11.34
C SER A 280 1.64 8.31 -11.98
N ASP A 281 2.64 8.78 -11.23
CA ASP A 281 3.74 9.63 -11.71
C ASP A 281 4.83 8.84 -12.46
N GLY A 282 4.92 7.52 -12.24
CA GLY A 282 5.76 6.57 -12.96
C GLY A 282 5.15 6.03 -14.26
N VAL A 283 3.85 6.27 -14.52
CA VAL A 283 3.15 5.76 -15.72
C VAL A 283 3.87 6.14 -17.01
N LEU A 284 3.98 5.14 -17.88
CA LEU A 284 4.64 5.20 -19.18
C LEU A 284 3.58 5.44 -20.25
N ASN A 285 3.87 6.29 -21.24
CA ASN A 285 2.92 6.64 -22.30
C ASN A 285 3.54 6.74 -23.72
N PRO A 286 4.34 5.74 -24.18
CA PRO A 286 4.90 5.77 -25.52
C PRO A 286 3.80 5.63 -26.59
N SER A 287 3.77 6.58 -27.52
CA SER A 287 2.81 6.68 -28.63
C SER A 287 1.34 6.64 -28.19
N GLY A 288 1.03 7.22 -27.01
CA GLY A 288 -0.33 7.31 -26.48
C GLY A 288 -0.87 6.05 -25.81
N VAL A 289 -0.05 5.02 -25.60
CA VAL A 289 -0.45 3.81 -24.87
C VAL A 289 0.03 3.91 -23.43
N ARG A 290 -0.90 4.17 -22.48
CA ARG A 290 -0.61 4.21 -21.04
C ARG A 290 -0.45 2.79 -20.48
N PHE A 291 0.66 2.55 -19.78
CA PHE A 291 0.88 1.32 -18.99
C PHE A 291 1.82 1.57 -17.80
N GLY A 292 1.87 0.62 -16.87
CA GLY A 292 2.64 0.73 -15.63
C GLY A 292 4.05 0.13 -15.69
N SER A 293 4.97 0.67 -14.91
CA SER A 293 6.35 0.16 -14.81
C SER A 293 6.42 -1.27 -14.25
N ALA A 294 5.46 -1.67 -13.39
CA ALA A 294 5.41 -3.01 -12.80
C ALA A 294 5.15 -4.12 -13.82
N GLU A 295 4.51 -3.83 -14.95
CA GLU A 295 4.28 -4.80 -16.02
C GLU A 295 5.63 -5.25 -16.61
N ILE A 296 6.54 -4.31 -16.87
CA ILE A 296 7.91 -4.59 -17.31
C ILE A 296 8.72 -5.28 -16.19
N TYR A 297 8.61 -4.85 -14.93
CA TYR A 297 9.30 -5.51 -13.82
C TYR A 297 8.85 -6.97 -13.65
N ASN A 298 7.56 -7.27 -13.84
CA ASN A 298 7.04 -8.63 -13.74
C ASN A 298 7.64 -9.55 -14.81
N VAL A 299 7.80 -9.07 -16.07
CA VAL A 299 8.49 -9.83 -17.12
C VAL A 299 9.98 -10.02 -16.81
N VAL A 300 10.68 -8.97 -16.33
CA VAL A 300 12.11 -9.07 -15.96
C VAL A 300 12.30 -10.08 -14.82
N ASN A 301 11.45 -10.03 -13.80
CA ASN A 301 11.50 -10.94 -12.65
C ASN A 301 11.10 -12.38 -13.01
N ALA A 302 10.12 -12.58 -13.91
CA ALA A 302 9.67 -13.92 -14.29
C ALA A 302 10.71 -14.70 -15.11
N HIS A 303 11.44 -14.03 -15.99
CA HIS A 303 12.32 -14.68 -16.98
C HIS A 303 13.82 -14.51 -16.73
N PHE A 304 14.24 -13.50 -15.95
CA PHE A 304 15.66 -13.13 -15.82
C PHE A 304 16.11 -12.92 -14.37
N ALA A 305 15.31 -13.28 -13.37
CA ALA A 305 15.70 -13.24 -11.96
C ALA A 305 16.81 -14.26 -11.58
N ASP A 306 17.28 -15.09 -12.51
CA ASP A 306 18.51 -15.86 -12.34
C ASP A 306 19.76 -14.96 -12.41
N ARG A 307 19.74 -13.93 -13.25
CA ARG A 307 20.91 -13.10 -13.65
C ARG A 307 20.77 -11.59 -13.34
N VAL A 308 19.55 -11.06 -13.30
CA VAL A 308 19.24 -9.69 -12.87
C VAL A 308 18.95 -9.70 -11.36
N ALA A 309 19.46 -8.69 -10.65
CA ALA A 309 19.24 -8.51 -9.21
C ALA A 309 18.08 -7.56 -8.94
N ASP A 310 18.00 -6.45 -9.67
CA ASP A 310 16.86 -5.52 -9.67
C ASP A 310 16.82 -4.70 -10.97
N SER A 311 15.74 -3.94 -11.21
CA SER A 311 15.63 -3.05 -12.37
C SER A 311 14.79 -1.80 -12.09
N VAL A 312 15.00 -0.71 -12.84
CA VAL A 312 14.13 0.47 -12.82
C VAL A 312 13.79 0.89 -14.25
N CYS A 313 12.52 1.22 -14.49
CA CYS A 313 11.97 1.53 -15.80
C CYS A 313 11.33 2.92 -15.76
N VAL A 314 11.64 3.76 -16.74
CA VAL A 314 11.16 5.15 -16.81
C VAL A 314 10.85 5.58 -18.24
N GLY A 315 9.91 6.50 -18.38
CA GLY A 315 9.71 7.26 -19.61
C GLY A 315 10.75 8.37 -19.71
N GLN A 316 11.35 8.55 -20.88
CA GLN A 316 12.17 9.70 -21.23
C GLN A 316 11.43 10.54 -22.27
N ARG A 317 11.21 11.83 -21.99
CA ARG A 317 10.72 12.80 -22.98
C ARG A 317 11.36 14.17 -22.77
N ARG A 318 12.29 14.51 -23.64
CA ARG A 318 13.03 15.78 -23.66
C ARG A 318 12.31 16.80 -24.56
N PRO A 319 12.64 18.10 -24.51
CA PRO A 319 11.96 19.13 -25.33
C PRO A 319 11.99 18.89 -26.84
N GLN A 320 12.99 18.15 -27.34
CA GLN A 320 13.14 17.76 -28.74
C GLN A 320 12.48 16.40 -29.10
N ASP A 321 12.01 15.64 -28.12
CA ASP A 321 11.41 14.31 -28.37
C ASP A 321 9.91 14.46 -28.67
N SER A 322 9.48 14.05 -29.87
CA SER A 322 8.07 14.10 -30.30
C SER A 322 7.15 13.22 -29.44
N ASP A 323 7.69 12.13 -28.90
CA ASP A 323 6.99 11.08 -28.16
C ASP A 323 7.80 10.66 -26.91
N GLU A 324 7.19 9.98 -25.94
CA GLU A 324 7.91 9.41 -24.80
C GLU A 324 8.58 8.08 -25.21
N ARG A 325 9.86 7.89 -24.85
CA ARG A 325 10.59 6.63 -25.10
C ARG A 325 10.94 5.93 -23.79
N VAL A 326 10.64 4.63 -23.69
CA VAL A 326 10.85 3.85 -22.46
C VAL A 326 12.32 3.43 -22.33
N LEU A 327 12.91 3.67 -21.16
CA LEU A 327 14.24 3.22 -20.78
C LEU A 327 14.14 2.18 -19.66
N LEU A 328 14.93 1.11 -19.76
CA LEU A 328 15.07 0.10 -18.71
C LEU A 328 16.52 0.04 -18.23
N PHE A 329 16.71 0.11 -16.91
CA PHE A 329 18.01 -0.01 -16.25
C PHE A 329 18.03 -1.29 -15.44
N LEU A 330 19.11 -2.06 -15.55
CA LEU A 330 19.30 -3.36 -14.90
C LEU A 330 20.47 -3.30 -13.93
N LEU A 331 20.23 -3.69 -12.68
CA LEU A 331 21.28 -4.06 -11.74
C LEU A 331 21.54 -5.56 -11.92
N MET A 332 22.75 -5.92 -12.36
CA MET A 332 23.14 -7.32 -12.53
C MET A 332 23.43 -7.98 -11.19
N LYS A 333 23.24 -9.31 -11.11
CA LYS A 333 23.74 -10.11 -9.98
C LYS A 333 25.26 -10.22 -10.03
N GLU A 334 25.87 -10.39 -8.86
CA GLU A 334 27.29 -10.69 -8.72
C GLU A 334 27.67 -11.93 -9.57
N GLY A 335 28.81 -11.86 -10.27
CA GLY A 335 29.25 -12.88 -11.22
C GLY A 335 28.59 -12.82 -12.62
N HIS A 336 27.41 -12.20 -12.75
CA HIS A 336 26.76 -12.00 -14.06
C HIS A 336 27.24 -10.69 -14.71
N ARG A 337 27.08 -10.58 -16.03
CA ARG A 337 27.45 -9.40 -16.83
C ARG A 337 26.32 -9.00 -17.76
N PHE A 338 26.07 -7.71 -17.92
CA PHE A 338 25.20 -7.22 -18.98
C PHE A 338 25.79 -7.51 -20.37
N THR A 339 24.92 -7.86 -21.33
CA THR A 339 25.32 -8.12 -22.72
C THR A 339 24.26 -7.63 -23.70
N LYS A 340 24.66 -7.41 -24.96
CA LYS A 340 23.71 -7.09 -26.04
C LYS A 340 22.71 -8.22 -26.31
N ALA A 341 23.09 -9.48 -26.05
CA ALA A 341 22.20 -10.63 -26.12
C ALA A 341 21.11 -10.53 -25.04
N LEU A 342 21.50 -10.39 -23.77
CA LEU A 342 20.55 -10.20 -22.65
C LEU A 342 19.58 -9.03 -22.89
N ALA A 343 20.07 -7.91 -23.42
CA ALA A 343 19.23 -6.77 -23.78
C ALA A 343 18.22 -7.07 -24.91
N ALA A 344 18.56 -7.97 -25.84
CA ALA A 344 17.65 -8.45 -26.88
C ALA A 344 16.63 -9.47 -26.32
N ASP A 345 17.09 -10.43 -25.51
CA ASP A 345 16.27 -11.45 -24.86
C ASP A 345 15.17 -10.79 -24.01
N ILE A 346 15.53 -9.80 -23.17
CA ILE A 346 14.59 -9.04 -22.35
C ILE A 346 13.57 -8.28 -23.21
N LYS A 347 14.02 -7.63 -24.29
CA LYS A 347 13.10 -6.96 -25.24
C LYS A 347 12.16 -7.94 -25.94
N GLN A 348 12.62 -9.15 -26.25
CA GLN A 348 11.81 -10.20 -26.88
C GLN A 348 10.77 -10.77 -25.91
N ALA A 349 11.14 -11.03 -24.65
CA ALA A 349 10.22 -11.44 -23.61
C ALA A 349 9.13 -10.37 -23.37
N ILE A 350 9.50 -9.10 -23.20
CA ILE A 350 8.56 -7.98 -23.04
C ILE A 350 7.62 -7.84 -24.25
N ARG A 351 8.13 -8.05 -25.48
CA ARG A 351 7.31 -8.03 -26.69
C ARG A 351 6.29 -9.17 -26.75
N LYS A 352 6.67 -10.36 -26.28
CA LYS A 352 5.90 -11.61 -26.34
C LYS A 352 4.82 -11.65 -25.27
N ASP A 353 5.17 -11.29 -24.04
CA ASP A 353 4.32 -11.48 -22.86
C ASP A 353 3.44 -10.25 -22.56
N LEU A 354 3.77 -9.08 -23.11
CA LEU A 354 2.96 -7.86 -23.03
C LEU A 354 2.57 -7.36 -24.43
N SER A 355 3.33 -6.45 -25.03
CA SER A 355 3.08 -5.98 -26.39
C SER A 355 4.29 -5.24 -27.01
N PRO A 356 4.30 -4.99 -28.34
CA PRO A 356 5.30 -4.15 -28.99
C PRO A 356 5.49 -2.74 -28.41
N ARG A 357 4.51 -2.19 -27.68
CA ARG A 357 4.58 -0.86 -27.05
C ARG A 357 5.30 -0.85 -25.71
N HIS A 358 5.36 -2.00 -25.04
CA HIS A 358 6.08 -2.17 -23.77
C HIS A 358 7.60 -2.28 -23.95
N VAL A 359 8.06 -2.60 -25.16
CA VAL A 359 9.47 -2.87 -25.45
C VAL A 359 10.32 -1.62 -25.23
N PRO A 360 11.29 -1.61 -24.28
CA PRO A 360 12.13 -0.44 -24.05
C PRO A 360 12.89 -0.02 -25.31
N ALA A 361 12.96 1.28 -25.58
CA ALA A 361 13.82 1.84 -26.62
C ALA A 361 15.29 1.49 -26.33
N TYR A 362 15.70 1.63 -25.06
CA TYR A 362 17.03 1.26 -24.59
C TYR A 362 16.98 0.41 -23.32
N VAL A 363 17.96 -0.48 -23.18
CA VAL A 363 18.22 -1.25 -21.96
C VAL A 363 19.68 -0.99 -21.58
N PHE A 364 19.94 -0.68 -20.31
CA PHE A 364 21.25 -0.31 -19.80
C PHE A 364 21.61 -1.11 -18.54
N GLU A 365 22.89 -1.32 -18.29
CA GLU A 365 23.41 -1.72 -16.98
C GLU A 365 23.51 -0.50 -16.06
N THR A 366 23.28 -0.68 -14.76
CA THR A 366 23.56 0.31 -13.72
C THR A 366 24.21 -0.38 -12.51
N PRO A 367 25.22 0.23 -11.85
CA PRO A 367 25.83 -0.33 -10.64
C PRO A 367 24.88 -0.30 -9.43
N GLU A 368 23.80 0.47 -9.47
CA GLU A 368 22.83 0.57 -8.37
C GLU A 368 21.45 1.06 -8.85
N ILE A 369 20.39 0.79 -8.09
CA ILE A 369 19.03 1.32 -8.30
C ILE A 369 18.72 2.39 -7.24
N PRO A 370 18.37 3.63 -7.62
CA PRO A 370 17.97 4.67 -6.67
C PRO A 370 16.75 4.26 -5.84
N THR A 371 16.92 4.28 -4.52
CA THR A 371 15.87 3.91 -3.56
C THR A 371 15.74 4.91 -2.42
N THR A 372 14.55 4.98 -1.83
CA THR A 372 14.32 5.61 -0.53
C THR A 372 14.93 4.81 0.62
N VAL A 373 15.04 5.39 1.80
CA VAL A 373 15.43 4.69 3.05
C VAL A 373 14.57 3.46 3.39
N ASN A 374 13.39 3.29 2.77
CA ASN A 374 12.52 2.12 2.91
C ASN A 374 12.64 1.15 1.70
N MET A 375 13.75 1.22 0.96
CA MET A 375 14.07 0.58 -0.33
C MET A 375 13.04 0.73 -1.47
N LYS A 376 12.02 1.59 -1.35
CA LYS A 376 11.13 1.87 -2.50
C LYS A 376 11.93 2.52 -3.62
N LYS A 377 11.81 1.98 -4.85
CA LYS A 377 12.38 2.53 -6.09
C LYS A 377 11.94 3.97 -6.31
N VAL A 378 12.82 4.78 -6.90
CA VAL A 378 12.62 6.23 -7.07
C VAL A 378 12.56 6.59 -8.56
N GLU A 379 11.45 6.25 -9.20
CA GLU A 379 11.24 6.37 -10.65
C GLU A 379 11.19 7.83 -11.14
N LEU A 380 10.41 8.69 -10.47
CA LEU A 380 10.18 10.07 -10.91
C LEU A 380 11.48 10.90 -11.03
N PRO A 381 12.37 10.95 -10.01
CA PRO A 381 13.71 11.55 -10.18
C PRO A 381 14.54 10.96 -11.32
N VAL A 382 14.51 9.65 -11.56
CA VAL A 382 15.23 9.06 -12.70
C VAL A 382 14.62 9.53 -14.02
N LYS A 383 13.27 9.53 -14.15
CA LYS A 383 12.50 10.09 -15.27
C LYS A 383 12.84 11.56 -15.54
N GLN A 384 13.00 12.36 -14.49
CA GLN A 384 13.40 13.78 -14.57
C GLN A 384 14.82 13.95 -15.13
N ILE A 385 15.83 13.25 -14.61
CA ILE A 385 17.22 13.45 -15.08
C ILE A 385 17.40 12.95 -16.51
N VAL A 386 16.85 11.78 -16.88
CA VAL A 386 16.94 11.29 -18.28
C VAL A 386 16.23 12.24 -19.23
N SER A 387 15.15 12.90 -18.79
CA SER A 387 14.44 13.93 -19.57
C SER A 387 15.16 15.30 -19.57
N GLY A 388 16.39 15.38 -19.03
CA GLY A 388 17.27 16.56 -19.09
C GLY A 388 17.11 17.55 -17.93
N GLN A 389 16.30 17.25 -16.91
CA GLN A 389 16.08 18.14 -15.78
C GLN A 389 17.24 18.03 -14.77
N LYS A 390 17.71 19.19 -14.27
CA LYS A 390 18.61 19.24 -13.11
C LYS A 390 17.77 19.14 -11.84
N ILE A 391 18.02 18.14 -11.01
CA ILE A 391 17.32 17.94 -9.75
C ILE A 391 18.30 17.75 -8.58
N THR A 392 17.90 18.25 -7.40
CA THR A 392 18.65 18.09 -6.15
C THR A 392 18.17 16.81 -5.45
N PRO A 393 19.07 15.89 -5.02
CA PRO A 393 18.69 14.71 -4.25
C PRO A 393 17.93 15.06 -2.97
N SER A 394 16.82 14.38 -2.68
CA SER A 394 16.08 14.56 -1.43
C SER A 394 16.75 13.80 -0.27
N GLY A 395 16.67 14.34 0.95
CA GLY A 395 17.16 13.69 2.18
C GLY A 395 16.41 12.42 2.60
N THR A 396 15.64 11.81 1.71
CA THR A 396 14.88 10.57 1.89
C THR A 396 15.46 9.39 1.11
N LEU A 397 16.53 9.61 0.35
CA LEU A 397 17.24 8.61 -0.45
C LEU A 397 18.21 7.81 0.40
N ALA A 398 18.27 6.49 0.19
CA ALA A 398 19.29 5.63 0.78
C ALA A 398 20.65 5.81 0.09
N ASN A 399 20.64 6.03 -1.23
CA ASN A 399 21.81 5.93 -2.10
C ASN A 399 21.91 7.11 -3.10
N PRO A 400 22.20 8.34 -2.63
CA PRO A 400 22.44 9.48 -3.52
C PRO A 400 23.63 9.27 -4.49
N GLY A 401 24.53 8.33 -4.19
CA GLY A 401 25.63 7.92 -5.08
C GLY A 401 25.20 7.20 -6.37
N ALA A 402 23.98 6.65 -6.44
CA ALA A 402 23.45 5.97 -7.63
C ALA A 402 23.10 6.93 -8.80
N TRP A 403 23.13 8.25 -8.56
CA TRP A 403 22.57 9.26 -9.45
C TRP A 403 23.51 9.64 -10.63
N PRO A 404 24.84 9.81 -10.44
CA PRO A 404 25.75 10.09 -11.55
C PRO A 404 25.97 8.88 -12.48
N SER A 405 25.85 7.65 -11.98
CA SER A 405 26.05 6.43 -12.77
C SER A 405 24.93 6.19 -13.79
N ILE A 406 23.67 6.41 -13.39
CA ILE A 406 22.50 6.27 -14.28
C ILE A 406 22.48 7.31 -15.42
N THR A 407 23.25 8.38 -15.31
CA THR A 407 23.03 9.61 -16.11
C THR A 407 24.22 9.98 -17.01
N ASN A 408 25.28 9.17 -17.02
CA ASN A 408 26.52 9.41 -17.77
C ASN A 408 26.67 8.63 -19.10
N SER A 409 25.68 7.83 -19.51
CA SER A 409 25.73 7.17 -20.82
C SER A 409 25.54 8.17 -21.98
N PRO A 410 26.44 8.23 -22.97
CA PRO A 410 26.29 9.13 -24.13
C PRO A 410 24.98 8.91 -24.91
N THR A 411 24.52 7.66 -25.03
CA THR A 411 23.26 7.30 -25.73
C THR A 411 21.97 7.72 -25.02
N MET A 412 22.04 8.26 -23.79
CA MET A 412 20.89 8.89 -23.14
C MET A 412 20.80 10.40 -23.45
N ARG A 413 21.95 11.02 -23.77
CA ARG A 413 22.07 12.46 -24.06
C ARG A 413 21.82 12.77 -25.55
N ALA A 414 21.99 11.78 -26.42
CA ALA A 414 21.45 11.74 -27.79
C ALA A 414 19.98 11.30 -27.82
#